data_AF-A0A0L8C1U6-F1
#
_entry.id   AF-A0A0L8C1U6-F1
#
_cell.length_a   1.000
_cell.length_b   1.000
_cell.length_c   1.000
_cell.angle_alpha   90.00
_cell.angle_beta   90.00
_cell.angle_gamma   90.00
#
_symmetry.space_group_name_H-M   'P 1'
#
loop_
_entity.id
_entity.type
_entity.pdbx_description
1 polymer ?
#
loop_
_entity_poly.entity_id
_entity_poly.type
_entity_poly.pdbx_seq_one_letter_code
_entity_poly.pdbx_strand_id
1 'polypeptide(L)'
;MKTKARDRELIDVMRRYFVAKAELTALRALLEQARRVTGEDIGSFYDPRTNTSHADHILRSHALNAEMRSLMDRAEAWGKQEVAVLARDVVMGDQDSEPLPANEPAASDPD
;
A
#
# COMPACT_ATOMS: atom_id res chain seq x y z
N MET A 1 18.28 9.23 8.23
CA MET A 1 18.50 8.92 6.79
C MET A 1 17.63 7.75 6.28
N LYS A 2 17.39 6.70 7.08
CA LYS A 2 16.59 5.51 6.68
C LYS A 2 15.13 5.83 6.31
N THR A 3 14.47 6.73 7.04
CA THR A 3 13.07 7.15 6.76
C THR A 3 12.92 7.75 5.37
N LYS A 4 13.81 8.68 4.97
CA LYS A 4 13.77 9.32 3.64
C LYS A 4 13.90 8.34 2.46
N ALA A 5 14.64 7.25 2.62
CA ALA A 5 14.76 6.22 1.58
C ALA A 5 13.49 5.36 1.49
N ARG A 6 12.88 5.06 2.65
CA ARG A 6 11.60 4.35 2.76
C ARG A 6 10.44 5.15 2.19
N ASP A 7 10.41 6.44 2.46
CA ASP A 7 9.39 7.35 1.92
C ASP A 7 9.46 7.39 0.40
N ARG A 8 10.68 7.38 -0.17
CA ARG A 8 10.88 7.30 -1.62
C ARG A 8 10.34 6.00 -2.20
N GLU A 9 10.57 4.86 -1.54
CA GLU A 9 10.01 3.58 -1.99
C GLU A 9 8.48 3.62 -2.03
N LEU A 10 7.83 4.14 -0.98
CA LEU A 10 6.38 4.30 -0.97
C LEU A 10 5.90 5.21 -2.10
N ILE A 11 6.58 6.35 -2.32
CA ILE A 11 6.27 7.27 -3.41
C ILE A 11 6.34 6.56 -4.76
N ASP A 12 7.38 5.75 -4.99
CA ASP A 12 7.56 5.02 -6.25
C ASP A 12 6.48 3.94 -6.44
N VAL A 13 6.11 3.23 -5.36
CA VAL A 13 4.99 2.28 -5.34
C VAL A 13 3.68 2.97 -5.73
N MET A 14 3.37 4.10 -5.10
CA MET A 14 2.14 4.84 -5.36
C MET A 14 2.11 5.42 -6.77
N ARG A 15 3.24 5.96 -7.26
CA ARG A 15 3.37 6.41 -8.66
C ARG A 15 3.08 5.27 -9.63
N ARG A 16 3.70 4.10 -9.44
CA ARG A 16 3.48 2.95 -10.30
C ARG A 16 2.02 2.48 -10.26
N TYR A 17 1.40 2.48 -9.08
CA TYR A 17 0.00 2.10 -8.91
C TYR A 17 -0.93 2.99 -9.75
N PHE A 18 -0.74 4.31 -9.71
CA PHE A 18 -1.58 5.22 -10.49
C PHE A 18 -1.37 5.07 -12.00
N VAL A 19 -0.13 4.83 -12.44
CA VAL A 19 0.14 4.52 -13.86
C VAL A 19 -0.56 3.22 -14.27
N ALA A 20 -0.43 2.15 -13.48
CA ALA A 20 -1.08 0.86 -13.75
C ALA A 20 -2.62 0.99 -13.75
N LYS A 21 -3.19 1.78 -12.84
CA LYS A 21 -4.63 2.05 -12.78
C LYS A 21 -5.12 2.79 -14.02
N ALA A 22 -4.38 3.80 -14.48
CA ALA A 22 -4.72 4.55 -15.70
C ALA A 22 -4.68 3.64 -16.93
N GLU A 23 -3.62 2.84 -17.07
CA GLU A 23 -3.47 1.86 -18.15
C GLU A 23 -4.61 0.83 -18.16
N LEU A 24 -4.95 0.28 -17.00
CA LEU A 24 -6.04 -0.68 -16.86
C LEU A 24 -7.40 -0.07 -17.21
N THR A 25 -7.62 1.19 -16.85
CA THR A 25 -8.86 1.91 -17.17
C THR A 25 -9.00 2.10 -18.67
N ALA A 26 -7.92 2.50 -19.34
CA ALA A 26 -7.88 2.65 -20.80
C ALA A 26 -8.12 1.33 -21.51
N LEU A 27 -7.46 0.24 -21.09
CA LEU A 27 -7.65 -1.09 -21.68
C LEU A 27 -9.08 -1.60 -21.50
N ARG A 28 -9.68 -1.42 -20.31
CA ARG A 28 -11.08 -1.81 -20.07
C ARG A 28 -12.05 -1.05 -20.97
N ALA A 29 -11.83 0.25 -21.17
CA ALA A 29 -12.67 1.05 -22.07
C ALA A 29 -12.56 0.57 -23.52
N LEU A 30 -11.34 0.29 -24.00
CA LEU A 30 -11.10 -0.25 -25.34
C LEU A 30 -11.77 -1.61 -25.53
N LEU A 31 -11.56 -2.54 -24.61
CA LEU A 31 -12.13 -3.89 -24.67
C LEU A 31 -13.67 -3.86 -24.63
N GLU A 32 -14.26 -3.05 -23.77
CA GLU A 32 -15.72 -2.93 -23.69
C GLU A 32 -16.31 -2.27 -24.95
N GLN A 33 -15.61 -1.30 -25.55
CA GLN A 33 -16.02 -0.75 -26.84
C GLN A 33 -15.98 -1.82 -27.93
N ALA A 34 -14.89 -2.58 -28.03
CA ALA A 34 -14.75 -3.65 -29.02
C ALA A 34 -15.80 -4.76 -28.83
N ARG A 35 -16.11 -5.14 -27.59
CA ARG A 35 -17.18 -6.11 -27.27
C ARG A 35 -18.55 -5.62 -27.74
N ARG A 36 -18.87 -4.34 -27.52
CA ARG A 36 -20.16 -3.76 -27.94
C ARG A 36 -20.31 -3.72 -29.45
N VAL A 37 -19.22 -3.48 -30.18
CA VAL A 37 -19.21 -3.47 -31.65
C VAL A 37 -19.41 -4.87 -32.22
N THR A 38 -18.78 -5.88 -31.60
CA THR A 38 -18.90 -7.29 -32.03
C THR A 38 -20.21 -7.93 -31.58
N GLY A 39 -20.83 -7.43 -30.51
CA GLY A 39 -22.05 -8.00 -29.94
C GLY A 39 -21.83 -9.35 -29.25
N GLU A 40 -20.57 -9.72 -29.00
CA GLU A 40 -20.21 -10.98 -28.35
C GLU A 40 -20.62 -11.01 -26.87
N ASP A 41 -20.91 -12.23 -26.41
CA ASP A 41 -21.11 -12.49 -24.99
C ASP A 41 -19.83 -12.16 -24.20
N ILE A 42 -20.00 -11.72 -22.95
CA ILE A 42 -18.91 -11.32 -22.06
C ILE A 42 -17.93 -12.48 -21.84
N GLY A 43 -18.43 -13.71 -21.64
CA GLY A 43 -17.58 -14.86 -21.36
C GLY A 43 -16.64 -15.19 -22.52
N SER A 44 -17.20 -15.28 -23.74
CA SER A 44 -16.44 -15.58 -24.95
C SER A 44 -15.48 -14.46 -25.35
N PHE A 45 -15.89 -13.20 -25.18
CA PHE A 45 -15.08 -12.05 -25.57
C PHE A 45 -13.83 -11.90 -24.69
N TYR A 46 -13.96 -12.11 -23.37
CA TYR A 46 -12.86 -11.94 -22.42
C TYR A 46 -12.05 -13.23 -22.18
N ASP A 47 -12.32 -14.32 -22.91
CA ASP A 47 -11.42 -15.48 -22.92
C ASP A 47 -10.32 -15.28 -23.99
N PRO A 48 -9.05 -15.13 -23.59
CA PRO A 48 -7.95 -14.92 -24.53
C PRO A 48 -7.69 -16.13 -25.43
N ARG A 49 -8.25 -17.31 -25.13
CA ARG A 49 -8.14 -18.51 -25.99
C ARG A 49 -9.09 -18.45 -27.18
N THR A 50 -10.24 -17.80 -27.02
CA THR A 50 -11.27 -17.67 -28.05
C THR A 50 -11.21 -16.34 -28.77
N ASN A 51 -10.75 -15.28 -28.10
CA ASN A 51 -10.59 -13.95 -28.67
C ASN A 51 -9.11 -13.61 -28.92
N THR A 52 -8.52 -14.24 -29.93
CA THR A 52 -7.10 -14.03 -30.29
C THR A 52 -6.79 -12.59 -30.68
N SER A 53 -7.76 -11.87 -31.24
CA SER A 53 -7.61 -10.46 -31.66
C SER A 53 -7.39 -9.50 -30.48
N HIS A 54 -7.92 -9.84 -29.30
CA HIS A 54 -7.79 -9.02 -28.09
C HIS A 54 -7.07 -9.74 -26.95
N ALA A 55 -6.50 -10.93 -27.20
CA ALA A 55 -5.84 -11.75 -26.20
C ALA A 55 -4.75 -10.99 -25.43
N ASP A 56 -3.89 -10.24 -26.12
CA ASP A 56 -2.82 -9.46 -25.49
C ASP A 56 -3.36 -8.39 -24.53
N HIS A 57 -4.42 -7.69 -24.93
CA HIS A 57 -5.06 -6.67 -24.10
C HIS A 57 -5.77 -7.30 -22.88
N ILE A 58 -6.41 -8.45 -23.06
CA ILE A 58 -7.05 -9.20 -21.98
C ILE A 58 -5.99 -9.66 -20.97
N LEU A 59 -4.93 -10.32 -21.43
CA LEU A 59 -3.81 -10.77 -20.59
C LEU A 59 -3.13 -9.60 -19.88
N ARG A 60 -2.91 -8.48 -20.59
CA ARG A 60 -2.35 -7.27 -19.99
C ARG A 60 -3.24 -6.71 -18.90
N SER A 61 -4.56 -6.72 -19.08
CA SER A 61 -5.50 -6.29 -18.04
C SER A 61 -5.42 -7.16 -16.79
N HIS A 62 -5.25 -8.48 -16.94
CA HIS A 62 -5.04 -9.39 -15.81
C HIS A 62 -3.72 -9.11 -15.10
N ALA A 63 -2.64 -8.94 -15.86
CA ALA A 63 -1.32 -8.60 -15.32
C ALA A 63 -1.34 -7.28 -14.53
N LEU A 64 -2.02 -6.26 -15.04
CA LEU A 64 -2.17 -4.97 -14.36
C LEU A 64 -2.96 -5.08 -13.05
N ASN A 65 -4.03 -5.89 -13.00
CA ASN A 65 -4.75 -6.13 -11.75
C ASN A 65 -3.88 -6.83 -10.71
N ALA A 66 -3.08 -7.82 -11.11
CA ALA A 66 -2.15 -8.52 -10.22
C ALA A 66 -1.06 -7.58 -9.71
N GLU A 67 -0.50 -6.76 -10.59
CA GLU A 67 0.49 -5.75 -10.25
C GLU A 67 -0.05 -4.71 -9.27
N MET A 68 -1.24 -4.17 -9.51
CA MET A 68 -1.90 -3.24 -8.59
C MET A 68 -2.09 -3.83 -7.19
N ARG A 69 -2.43 -5.12 -7.11
CA ARG A 69 -2.56 -5.83 -5.83
C ARG A 69 -1.22 -5.92 -5.10
N SER A 70 -0.18 -6.36 -5.81
CA SER A 70 1.17 -6.44 -5.25
C SER A 70 1.70 -5.08 -4.77
N LEU A 71 1.40 -4.00 -5.50
CA LEU A 71 1.77 -2.64 -5.08
C LEU A 71 1.04 -2.22 -3.80
N MET A 72 -0.24 -2.56 -3.68
CA MET A 72 -1.01 -2.29 -2.45
C MET A 72 -0.51 -3.11 -1.26
N ASP A 73 -0.18 -4.38 -1.46
CA ASP A 73 0.41 -5.22 -0.40
C ASP A 73 1.74 -4.62 0.10
N ARG A 74 2.57 -4.10 -0.80
CA ARG A 74 3.82 -3.40 -0.45
C ARG A 74 3.56 -2.10 0.32
N ALA A 75 2.59 -1.30 -0.13
CA ALA A 75 2.21 -0.07 0.57
C ALA A 75 1.67 -0.35 1.98
N GLU A 76 0.87 -1.41 2.14
CA GLU A 76 0.37 -1.84 3.44
C GLU A 76 1.50 -2.30 4.36
N ALA A 77 2.45 -3.12 3.85
CA ALA A 77 3.60 -3.57 4.61
C ALA A 77 4.46 -2.38 5.09
N TRP A 78 4.63 -1.36 4.24
CA TRP A 78 5.27 -0.11 4.63
C TRP A 78 4.52 0.56 5.78
N GLY A 79 3.20 0.74 5.67
CA GLY A 79 2.38 1.39 6.70
C GLY A 79 2.43 0.68 8.05
N LYS A 80 2.34 -0.66 8.05
CA LYS A 80 2.48 -1.49 9.25
C LYS A 80 3.83 -1.28 9.95
N GLN A 81 4.89 -1.14 9.18
CA GLN A 81 6.23 -0.92 9.73
C GLN A 81 6.40 0.51 10.28
N GLU A 82 5.78 1.54 9.68
CA GLU A 82 5.80 2.90 10.26
C GLU A 82 5.10 2.94 11.62
N VAL A 83 3.92 2.31 11.72
CA VAL A 83 3.19 2.19 13.00
C VAL A 83 4.05 1.50 14.06
N ALA A 84 4.77 0.43 13.69
CA ALA A 84 5.67 -0.27 14.59
C ALA A 84 6.88 0.58 15.03
N VAL A 85 7.41 1.43 14.16
CA VAL A 85 8.50 2.37 14.51
C VAL A 85 7.98 3.42 15.49
N LEU A 86 6.86 4.07 15.18
CA LEU A 86 6.25 5.08 16.05
C LEU A 86 5.88 4.51 17.42
N ALA A 87 5.35 3.28 17.48
CA ALA A 87 5.04 2.62 18.75
C ALA A 87 6.29 2.34 19.61
N ARG A 88 7.43 2.03 19.00
CA ARG A 88 8.71 1.84 19.72
C ARG A 88 9.23 3.16 20.29
N ASP A 89 9.12 4.25 19.54
CA ASP A 89 9.57 5.57 19.99
C ASP A 89 8.77 6.04 21.21
N VAL A 90 7.47 5.74 21.27
CA VAL A 90 6.62 6.02 22.44
C VAL A 90 7.07 5.22 23.67
N VAL A 91 7.38 3.92 23.52
CA VAL A 91 7.81 3.05 24.64
C VAL A 91 9.20 3.43 25.18
N MET A 92 10.09 3.97 24.34
CA MET A 92 11.40 4.43 24.76
C MET A 92 11.36 5.84 25.39
N GLY A 93 10.37 6.67 25.06
CA GLY A 93 10.19 8.00 25.64
C GLY A 93 9.66 8.02 27.07
N ASP A 94 8.95 6.96 27.51
CA ASP A 94 8.43 6.85 28.88
C ASP A 94 9.49 6.44 29.93
N GLN A 95 10.67 5.97 29.50
CA GLN A 95 11.72 5.47 30.40
C GLN A 95 12.66 6.56 30.95
N ASP A 96 12.57 7.80 30.43
CA ASP A 96 13.34 8.96 30.92
C ASP A 96 12.61 9.77 32.01
N SER A 97 11.47 9.27 32.51
CA SER A 97 10.79 9.86 33.67
C SER A 97 11.55 9.50 34.96
N GLU A 98 12.44 10.39 35.39
CA GLU A 98 13.14 10.33 36.69
C GLU A 98 12.11 10.15 37.84
N PRO A 99 12.30 9.18 38.74
CA PRO A 99 11.39 9.03 39.87
C PRO A 99 11.54 10.24 40.79
N LEU A 100 10.44 10.94 41.05
CA LEU A 100 10.37 12.06 42.00
C LEU A 100 11.03 11.64 43.33
N PRO A 101 11.96 12.43 43.88
CA PRO A 101 12.54 12.10 45.18
C PRO A 101 11.43 12.10 46.22
N ALA A 102 11.23 10.95 46.87
CA ALA A 102 10.42 10.84 48.07
C ALA A 102 11.06 11.73 49.14
N ASN A 103 10.51 12.91 49.37
CA ASN A 103 10.93 13.74 50.48
C ASN A 103 10.53 13.03 51.77
N GLU A 104 11.55 12.55 52.48
CA GLU A 104 11.47 11.93 53.80
C GLU A 104 10.70 12.84 54.79
N PRO A 105 9.93 12.27 55.73
CA PRO A 105 9.33 13.06 56.79
C PRO A 105 10.43 13.68 57.63
N ALA A 106 10.41 15.02 57.72
CA ALA A 106 11.33 15.81 58.52
C ALA A 106 11.44 15.22 59.93
N ALA A 107 12.67 14.87 60.28
CA ALA A 107 13.06 14.39 61.59
C ALA A 107 12.52 15.33 62.68
N SER A 108 11.95 14.71 63.70
CA SER A 108 11.81 15.31 65.03
C SER A 108 13.17 15.82 65.50
N ASP A 109 13.23 17.06 65.95
CA ASP A 109 14.28 17.48 66.88
C ASP A 109 13.70 17.63 68.29
N PRO A 110 14.40 17.12 69.33
CA PRO A 110 13.98 17.18 70.72
C PRO A 110 14.57 18.38 71.49
N ASP A 111 13.90 18.66 72.62
CA ASP A 111 14.17 19.59 73.75
C ASP A 111 14.14 21.12 73.51
#